data_AF-A0A847M5Y4-F1
#
_entry.id   AF-A0A847M5Y4-F1
#
_cell.length_a   1.000
_cell.length_b   1.000
_cell.length_c   1.000
_cell.angle_alpha   90.00
_cell.angle_beta   90.00
_cell.angle_gamma   90.00
#
_symmetry.space_group_name_H-M   'P 1'
#
loop_
_entity.id
_entity.type
_entity.pdbx_description
1 polymer ?
#
loop_
_entity_poly.entity_id
_entity_poly.type
_entity_poly.pdbx_seq_one_letter_code
_entity_poly.pdbx_strand_id
1 'polypeptide(L)'
;MDYYEVLGVSRDADPSDIKKAYRRLARECHPDVNGGSEEATDKFKQISEAYSVLSDPEKRHRYDHGGASGFGFDGGLDFFVEMFNQTMGFGGPRYHRPAAGRDRELVVTVTLEDVLNGAEQQVQYDRIGLCETCKGQGTAAGSHPATCPVCNGQGQVRQRQDTIIGSMMTIAPCYNCNGAGTIIEEPCPDCEGAGAVRTTEELDVQVPAGIEDGQHLEYAGMGDISAAGGRAGNLYVRVQVAEHDTFTRHGTHIYMPMEISFAQAALGDVIEVPTLEESREIEVPSGTQSGEELRLRGQGLPSLRSGRRGDQILSVRIKTPTNLTDRQTELLQELAREEGIELNPPANSSIFDRVRKAFGGQ
;
A
#
# COMPACT_ATOMS: atom_id res chain seq x y z
N MET A 1 0.53 3.33 -45.97
CA MET A 1 0.10 4.62 -45.39
C MET A 1 1.34 5.34 -44.93
N ASP A 2 1.60 6.56 -45.41
CA ASP A 2 2.76 7.34 -44.99
C ASP A 2 2.41 8.13 -43.72
N TYR A 3 3.04 7.81 -42.59
CA TYR A 3 2.78 8.46 -41.31
C TYR A 3 3.19 9.94 -41.29
N TYR A 4 4.15 10.34 -42.14
CA TYR A 4 4.54 11.75 -42.30
C TYR A 4 3.45 12.53 -43.03
N GLU A 5 2.81 11.93 -44.05
CA GLU A 5 1.67 12.53 -44.75
C GLU A 5 0.44 12.62 -43.84
N VAL A 6 0.18 11.60 -43.01
CA VAL A 6 -0.94 11.61 -42.05
C VAL A 6 -0.82 12.73 -41.02
N LEU A 7 0.39 13.02 -40.55
CA LEU A 7 0.63 14.15 -39.64
C LEU A 7 0.84 15.49 -40.37
N GLY A 8 0.98 15.46 -41.70
CA GLY A 8 1.25 16.65 -42.53
C GLY A 8 2.60 17.29 -42.24
N VAL A 9 3.63 16.47 -41.97
CA VAL A 9 4.99 16.92 -41.63
C VAL A 9 6.02 16.36 -42.61
N SER A 10 7.17 17.02 -42.75
CA SER A 10 8.29 16.52 -43.57
C SER A 10 8.91 15.25 -42.95
N ARG A 11 9.50 14.38 -43.78
CA ARG A 11 10.31 13.24 -43.32
C ARG A 11 11.51 13.65 -42.48
N ASP A 12 12.01 14.88 -42.69
CA ASP A 12 13.11 15.47 -41.92
C ASP A 12 12.63 16.22 -40.66
N ALA A 13 11.33 16.17 -40.33
CA ALA A 13 10.78 16.91 -39.19
C ALA A 13 11.43 16.46 -37.87
N ASP A 14 11.79 17.43 -37.05
CA ASP A 14 12.29 17.21 -35.70
C ASP A 14 11.15 16.79 -34.73
N PRO A 15 11.47 16.12 -33.61
CA PRO A 15 10.46 15.61 -32.68
C PRO A 15 9.49 16.68 -32.15
N SER A 16 9.96 17.94 -32.03
CA SER A 16 9.13 19.08 -31.66
C SER A 16 8.01 19.32 -32.66
N ASP A 17 8.31 19.25 -33.95
CA ASP A 17 7.38 19.57 -35.02
C ASP A 17 6.35 18.45 -35.22
N ILE A 18 6.77 17.19 -35.06
CA ILE A 18 5.87 16.03 -35.01
C ILE A 18 4.86 16.18 -33.85
N LYS A 19 5.33 16.58 -32.67
CA LYS A 19 4.49 16.80 -31.48
C LYS A 19 3.52 17.98 -31.65
N LYS A 20 3.96 19.07 -32.30
CA LYS A 20 3.09 20.21 -32.60
C LYS A 20 1.99 19.83 -33.60
N ALA A 21 2.35 19.10 -34.66
CA ALA A 21 1.41 18.65 -35.67
C ALA A 21 0.34 17.72 -35.08
N TYR A 22 0.74 16.75 -34.27
CA TYR A 22 -0.19 15.88 -33.54
C TYR A 22 -1.16 16.66 -32.66
N ARG A 23 -0.68 17.61 -31.86
CA ARG A 23 -1.53 18.41 -30.97
C ARG A 23 -2.54 19.27 -31.72
N ARG A 24 -2.15 19.80 -32.88
CA ARG A 24 -3.05 20.57 -33.76
C ARG A 24 -4.16 19.67 -34.32
N LEU A 25 -3.78 18.55 -34.93
CA LEU A 25 -4.70 17.60 -35.55
C LEU A 25 -5.62 16.89 -34.53
N ALA A 26 -5.11 16.58 -33.34
CA ALA A 26 -5.89 15.97 -32.25
C ALA A 26 -6.97 16.91 -31.70
N ARG A 27 -6.71 18.22 -31.66
CA ARG A 27 -7.71 19.23 -31.30
C ARG A 27 -8.74 19.41 -32.40
N GLU A 28 -8.28 19.43 -33.65
CA GLU A 28 -9.17 19.47 -34.81
C GLU A 28 -10.09 18.25 -34.84
N CYS A 29 -9.67 17.06 -34.40
CA CYS A 29 -10.49 15.84 -34.38
C CYS A 29 -11.28 15.62 -33.08
N HIS A 30 -11.26 16.55 -32.12
CA HIS A 30 -11.95 16.36 -30.84
C HIS A 30 -13.48 16.38 -31.02
N PRO A 31 -14.25 15.50 -30.33
CA PRO A 31 -15.72 15.45 -30.44
C PRO A 31 -16.41 16.80 -30.22
N ASP A 32 -15.89 17.59 -29.28
CA ASP A 32 -16.42 18.94 -28.97
C ASP A 32 -16.24 19.96 -30.11
N VAL A 33 -15.31 19.73 -31.04
CA VAL A 33 -15.01 20.63 -32.15
C VAL A 33 -15.70 20.16 -33.44
N ASN A 34 -15.82 18.84 -33.63
CA ASN A 34 -16.36 18.23 -34.86
C ASN A 34 -17.72 17.54 -34.71
N GLY A 35 -18.40 17.76 -33.58
CA GLY A 35 -19.75 17.23 -33.34
C GLY A 35 -19.85 15.71 -33.36
N GLY A 36 -18.75 15.00 -33.08
CA GLY A 36 -18.72 13.53 -33.01
C GLY A 36 -18.86 12.80 -34.35
N SER A 37 -18.50 13.40 -35.49
CA SER A 37 -18.53 12.71 -36.78
C SER A 37 -17.63 11.46 -36.82
N GLU A 38 -18.11 10.41 -37.51
CA GLU A 38 -17.38 9.15 -37.69
C GLU A 38 -16.06 9.37 -38.45
N GLU A 39 -16.05 10.29 -39.42
CA GLU A 39 -14.85 10.70 -40.15
C GLU A 39 -13.78 11.36 -39.27
N ALA A 40 -14.16 12.17 -38.28
CA ALA A 40 -13.20 12.77 -37.34
C ALA A 40 -12.60 11.71 -36.41
N THR A 41 -13.40 10.70 -36.06
CA THR A 41 -12.96 9.57 -35.24
C THR A 41 -11.95 8.70 -35.98
N ASP A 42 -12.18 8.41 -37.26
CA ASP A 42 -11.25 7.62 -38.06
C ASP A 42 -9.97 8.38 -38.40
N LYS A 43 -10.06 9.69 -38.66
CA LYS A 43 -8.87 10.55 -38.77
C LYS A 43 -8.08 10.58 -37.47
N PHE A 44 -8.74 10.65 -36.31
CA PHE A 44 -8.07 10.62 -35.01
C PHE A 44 -7.30 9.30 -34.77
N LYS A 45 -7.88 8.16 -35.17
CA LYS A 45 -7.19 6.85 -35.09
C LYS A 45 -5.90 6.87 -35.92
N GLN A 46 -5.97 7.33 -37.16
CA GLN A 46 -4.83 7.42 -38.07
C GLN A 46 -3.73 8.36 -37.56
N ILE A 47 -4.10 9.53 -37.05
CA ILE A 47 -3.17 10.53 -36.48
C ILE A 47 -2.50 10.01 -35.21
N SER A 48 -3.25 9.28 -34.38
CA SER A 48 -2.72 8.66 -33.15
C SER A 48 -1.73 7.55 -33.46
N GLU A 49 -2.04 6.70 -34.43
CA GLU A 49 -1.14 5.65 -34.91
C GLU A 49 0.16 6.23 -35.46
N ALA A 50 0.07 7.25 -36.33
CA ALA A 50 1.23 7.92 -36.91
C ALA A 50 2.13 8.58 -35.84
N TYR A 51 1.53 9.27 -34.85
CA TYR A 51 2.30 9.87 -33.76
C TYR A 51 2.99 8.82 -32.88
N SER A 52 2.32 7.69 -32.63
CA SER A 52 2.85 6.59 -31.84
C SER A 52 4.16 6.03 -32.41
N VAL A 53 4.28 6.00 -33.74
CA VAL A 53 5.47 5.52 -34.45
C VAL A 53 6.51 6.61 -34.61
N LEU A 54 6.12 7.84 -34.95
CA LEU A 54 7.05 8.93 -35.27
C LEU A 54 7.59 9.69 -34.05
N SER A 55 6.95 9.58 -32.88
CA SER A 55 7.39 10.25 -31.64
C SER A 55 8.54 9.54 -30.92
N ASP A 56 8.73 8.25 -31.18
CA ASP A 56 9.80 7.44 -30.59
C ASP A 56 10.95 7.26 -31.61
N PRO A 57 12.20 7.63 -31.25
CA PRO A 57 13.34 7.59 -32.17
C PRO A 57 13.60 6.19 -32.77
N GLU A 58 13.42 5.11 -31.99
CA GLU A 58 13.67 3.75 -32.46
C GLU A 58 12.54 3.23 -33.35
N LYS A 59 11.28 3.57 -33.05
CA LYS A 59 10.14 3.25 -33.91
C LYS A 59 10.20 4.01 -35.24
N ARG A 60 10.54 5.29 -35.20
CA ARG A 60 10.74 6.12 -36.40
C ARG A 60 11.85 5.57 -37.28
N HIS A 61 13.01 5.26 -36.71
CA HIS A 61 14.14 4.70 -37.46
C HIS A 61 13.75 3.38 -38.17
N ARG A 62 13.01 2.49 -37.49
CA ARG A 62 12.55 1.23 -38.10
C ARG A 62 11.51 1.45 -39.20
N TYR A 63 10.63 2.42 -39.02
CA TYR A 63 9.66 2.83 -40.04
C TYR A 63 10.35 3.39 -41.29
N ASP A 64 11.36 4.25 -41.11
CA ASP A 64 12.11 4.88 -42.20
C ASP A 64 12.94 3.87 -43.02
N HIS A 65 13.40 2.77 -42.39
CA HIS A 65 14.22 1.72 -43.03
C HIS A 65 13.39 0.56 -43.62
N GLY A 66 12.09 0.74 -43.84
CA GLY A 66 11.23 -0.22 -44.53
C GLY A 66 10.72 -1.39 -43.66
N GLY A 67 10.79 -1.25 -42.33
CA GLY A 67 10.21 -2.20 -41.37
C GLY A 67 8.69 -2.05 -41.25
N ALA A 68 7.94 -2.28 -42.34
CA ALA A 68 6.47 -2.32 -42.31
C ALA A 68 5.99 -3.69 -41.81
N SER A 69 6.29 -4.05 -40.55
CA SER A 69 5.66 -5.18 -39.87
C SER A 69 5.84 -5.09 -38.36
N GLY A 70 4.74 -4.75 -37.69
CA GLY A 70 4.44 -5.18 -36.32
C GLY A 70 5.17 -4.46 -35.19
N PHE A 71 4.68 -3.27 -34.79
CA PHE A 71 4.95 -2.74 -33.45
C PHE A 71 3.67 -2.10 -32.88
N GLY A 72 2.88 -2.92 -32.17
CA GLY A 72 1.76 -2.47 -31.33
C GLY A 72 2.24 -1.91 -29.99
N PHE A 73 1.57 -0.86 -29.55
CA PHE A 73 1.73 -0.15 -28.28
C PHE A 73 1.20 -0.96 -27.09
N ASP A 74 2.02 -1.08 -26.05
CA ASP A 74 1.73 -1.62 -24.74
C ASP A 74 0.73 -0.73 -23.98
N GLY A 75 -0.33 -1.34 -23.45
CA GLY A 75 -1.08 -0.79 -22.30
C GLY A 75 -2.55 -0.38 -22.47
N GLY A 76 -3.13 -0.35 -23.67
CA GLY A 76 -4.53 0.06 -23.85
C GLY A 76 -5.30 -0.54 -25.03
N LEU A 77 -4.59 -1.14 -25.97
CA LEU A 77 -5.16 -1.91 -27.10
C LEU A 77 -5.16 -3.42 -26.84
N ASP A 78 -4.37 -3.91 -25.89
CA ASP A 78 -4.27 -5.36 -25.61
C ASP A 78 -5.61 -5.95 -25.18
N PHE A 79 -6.39 -5.25 -24.35
CA PHE A 79 -7.71 -5.77 -23.92
C PHE A 79 -8.71 -5.90 -25.08
N PHE A 80 -8.69 -4.95 -26.04
CA PHE A 80 -9.64 -4.96 -27.17
C PHE A 80 -9.20 -5.91 -28.29
N VAL A 81 -7.89 -6.04 -28.53
CA VAL A 81 -7.30 -6.94 -29.52
C VAL A 81 -7.28 -8.39 -29.02
N GLU A 82 -7.07 -8.63 -27.73
CA GLU A 82 -7.15 -9.96 -27.10
C GLU A 82 -8.59 -10.50 -27.12
N MET A 83 -9.58 -9.64 -26.88
CA MET A 83 -10.99 -9.98 -26.99
C MET A 83 -11.41 -10.27 -28.44
N PHE A 84 -10.95 -9.48 -29.43
CA PHE A 84 -11.23 -9.72 -30.85
C PHE A 84 -10.52 -10.97 -31.41
N ASN A 85 -9.28 -11.23 -30.98
CA ASN A 85 -8.53 -12.45 -31.35
C ASN A 85 -9.09 -13.73 -30.70
N GLN A 86 -9.75 -13.61 -29.54
CA GLN A 86 -10.47 -14.72 -28.91
C GLN A 86 -11.75 -15.08 -29.69
N THR A 87 -12.35 -14.13 -30.41
CA THR A 87 -13.57 -14.34 -31.21
C THR A 87 -13.30 -14.85 -32.63
N MET A 88 -12.17 -14.49 -33.25
CA MET A 88 -11.89 -14.79 -34.68
C MET A 88 -10.91 -15.94 -34.95
N GLY A 89 -10.39 -16.64 -33.94
CA GLY A 89 -9.68 -17.92 -34.12
C GLY A 89 -8.32 -17.86 -34.84
N PHE A 90 -7.72 -16.67 -35.01
CA PHE A 90 -6.43 -16.47 -35.68
C PHE A 90 -5.20 -16.45 -34.74
N GLY A 91 -5.37 -16.84 -33.47
CA GLY A 91 -4.25 -17.02 -32.55
C GLY A 91 -3.55 -18.36 -32.77
N GLY A 92 -2.28 -18.34 -33.17
CA GLY A 92 -1.40 -19.51 -33.08
C GLY A 92 -1.40 -20.10 -31.66
N PRO A 93 -0.84 -21.32 -31.46
CA PRO A 93 -0.98 -22.06 -30.21
C PRO A 93 -0.64 -21.17 -29.01
N ARG A 94 -1.63 -20.88 -28.16
CA ARG A 94 -1.40 -20.18 -26.89
C ARG A 94 -0.51 -21.10 -26.06
N TYR A 95 0.79 -20.77 -26.01
CA TYR A 95 1.70 -21.43 -25.09
C TYR A 95 1.13 -21.17 -23.69
N HIS A 96 0.65 -22.21 -23.02
CA HIS A 96 0.16 -22.11 -21.65
C HIS A 96 1.36 -21.69 -20.80
N ARG A 97 1.48 -20.39 -20.53
CA ARG A 97 2.44 -19.91 -19.54
C ARG A 97 1.94 -20.44 -18.20
N PRO A 98 2.79 -21.13 -17.43
CA PRO A 98 2.44 -21.54 -16.08
C PRO A 98 1.85 -20.37 -15.30
N ALA A 99 0.73 -20.62 -14.61
CA ALA A 99 0.12 -19.63 -13.74
C ALA A 99 1.16 -19.15 -12.72
N ALA A 100 1.19 -17.85 -12.42
CA ALA A 100 2.04 -17.34 -11.35
C ALA A 100 1.54 -17.82 -9.97
N GLY A 101 2.45 -17.92 -9.03
CA GLY A 101 2.15 -18.10 -7.63
C GLY A 101 1.39 -16.89 -7.07
N ARG A 102 0.66 -17.11 -5.97
CA ARG A 102 -0.16 -16.08 -5.33
C ARG A 102 0.66 -15.21 -4.40
N ASP A 103 0.34 -13.93 -4.37
CA ASP A 103 0.91 -13.03 -3.38
C ASP A 103 0.35 -13.36 -1.99
N ARG A 104 1.15 -13.08 -0.96
CA ARG A 104 0.80 -13.26 0.45
C ARG A 104 0.90 -11.94 1.19
N GLU A 105 0.10 -11.79 2.24
CA GLU A 105 0.18 -10.65 3.14
C GLU A 105 0.38 -11.15 4.58
N LEU A 106 1.32 -10.54 5.29
CA LEU A 106 1.61 -10.77 6.70
C LEU A 106 1.48 -9.44 7.44
N VAL A 107 1.00 -9.46 8.67
CA VAL A 107 0.97 -8.27 9.54
C VAL A 107 2.03 -8.41 10.61
N VAL A 108 2.84 -7.37 10.79
CA VAL A 108 3.85 -7.27 11.84
C VAL A 108 3.55 -6.05 12.69
N THR A 109 3.48 -6.26 14.01
CA THR A 109 3.20 -5.19 14.97
C THR A 109 4.51 -4.65 15.56
N VAL A 110 4.67 -3.33 15.58
CA VAL A 110 5.86 -2.63 16.09
C VAL A 110 5.47 -1.54 17.07
N THR A 111 6.35 -1.20 18.01
CA THR A 111 6.10 -0.10 18.96
C THR A 111 6.60 1.25 18.44
N LEU A 112 6.33 2.35 19.16
CA LEU A 112 6.89 3.67 18.78
C LEU A 112 8.41 3.72 18.94
N GLU A 113 8.98 2.98 19.88
CA GLU A 113 10.41 2.81 20.08
C GLU A 113 11.05 2.06 18.90
N ASP A 114 10.38 1.02 18.38
CA ASP A 114 10.80 0.33 17.16
C ASP A 114 10.76 1.27 15.96
N VAL A 115 9.73 2.13 15.85
CA VAL A 115 9.65 3.14 14.79
C VAL A 115 10.77 4.18 14.93
N LEU A 116 11.15 4.54 16.16
CA LEU A 116 12.21 5.50 16.42
C LEU A 116 13.57 4.97 15.98
N ASN A 117 13.90 3.73 16.33
CA ASN A 117 15.23 3.15 16.16
C ASN A 117 15.37 2.30 14.88
N GLY A 118 14.24 1.87 14.30
CA GLY A 118 14.20 0.72 13.42
C GLY A 118 14.19 -0.59 14.24
N ALA A 119 13.67 -1.65 13.65
CA ALA A 119 13.59 -2.95 14.30
C ALA A 119 13.87 -4.08 13.31
N GLU A 120 14.43 -5.16 13.83
CA GLU A 120 14.57 -6.43 13.12
C GLU A 120 13.73 -7.46 13.88
N GLN A 121 12.75 -8.06 13.19
CA GLN A 121 11.85 -9.04 13.79
C GLN A 121 11.84 -10.31 12.96
N GLN A 122 12.14 -11.44 13.60
CA GLN A 122 12.02 -12.75 12.99
C GLN A 122 10.56 -13.20 13.06
N VAL A 123 9.97 -13.48 11.91
CA VAL A 123 8.57 -13.92 11.79
C VAL A 123 8.47 -15.20 11.02
N GLN A 124 7.57 -16.07 11.45
CA GLN A 124 7.24 -17.31 10.74
C GLN A 124 5.94 -17.12 9.97
N TYR A 125 5.90 -17.58 8.72
CA TYR A 125 4.70 -17.52 7.91
C TYR A 125 4.57 -18.78 7.05
N ASP A 126 3.32 -19.12 6.74
CA ASP A 126 3.01 -20.26 5.90
C ASP A 126 2.78 -19.84 4.45
N ARG A 127 3.40 -20.56 3.53
CA ARG A 127 3.19 -20.42 2.09
C ARG A 127 3.01 -21.79 1.44
N ILE A 128 2.55 -21.78 0.21
CA ILE A 128 2.63 -22.96 -0.65
C ILE A 128 4.06 -23.03 -1.20
N GLY A 129 4.82 -24.03 -0.77
CA GLY A 129 6.15 -24.37 -1.24
C GLY A 129 6.15 -25.56 -2.21
N LEU A 130 7.29 -25.82 -2.85
CA LEU A 130 7.46 -27.05 -3.63
C LEU A 130 7.50 -28.24 -2.68
N CYS A 131 6.87 -29.35 -3.08
CA CYS A 131 7.05 -30.60 -2.37
C CYS A 131 8.52 -31.04 -2.46
N GLU A 132 9.21 -31.15 -1.33
CA GLU A 132 10.64 -31.51 -1.31
C GLU A 132 10.90 -32.91 -1.89
N THR A 133 9.98 -33.84 -1.63
CA THR A 133 10.09 -35.24 -2.06
C THR A 133 10.06 -35.40 -3.58
N CYS A 134 9.13 -34.72 -4.26
CA CYS A 134 9.00 -34.81 -5.73
C CYS A 134 9.52 -33.58 -6.49
N LYS A 135 9.99 -32.55 -5.78
CA LYS A 135 10.52 -31.29 -6.33
C LYS A 135 9.58 -30.63 -7.35
N GLY A 136 8.27 -30.66 -7.10
CA GLY A 136 7.27 -30.10 -8.00
C GLY A 136 6.70 -31.05 -9.05
N GLN A 137 7.24 -32.26 -9.21
CA GLN A 137 6.80 -33.17 -10.27
C GLN A 137 5.45 -33.85 -9.99
N GLY A 138 5.03 -33.91 -8.72
CA GLY A 138 3.81 -34.59 -8.30
C GLY A 138 3.88 -36.12 -8.37
N THR A 139 5.02 -36.71 -8.73
CA THR A 139 5.19 -38.16 -8.86
C THR A 139 5.91 -38.79 -7.68
N ALA A 140 5.67 -40.08 -7.46
CA ALA A 140 6.44 -40.89 -6.52
C ALA A 140 7.94 -40.92 -6.88
N ALA A 141 8.80 -41.19 -5.90
CA ALA A 141 10.25 -41.21 -6.10
C ALA A 141 10.66 -42.21 -7.19
N GLY A 142 11.39 -41.76 -8.20
CA GLY A 142 11.82 -42.58 -9.35
C GLY A 142 10.77 -42.77 -10.44
N SER A 143 9.58 -42.19 -10.27
CA SER A 143 8.50 -42.16 -11.27
C SER A 143 8.43 -40.80 -11.97
N HIS A 144 7.87 -40.77 -13.18
CA HIS A 144 7.82 -39.57 -14.02
C HIS A 144 6.43 -39.37 -14.63
N PRO A 145 6.02 -38.13 -14.92
CA PRO A 145 4.76 -37.87 -15.58
C PRO A 145 4.71 -38.57 -16.95
N ALA A 146 3.73 -39.43 -17.16
CA ALA A 146 3.52 -40.12 -18.43
C ALA A 146 2.84 -39.18 -19.44
N THR A 147 3.16 -39.31 -20.72
CA THR A 147 2.48 -38.52 -21.76
C THR A 147 1.01 -38.94 -21.85
N CYS A 148 0.10 -37.98 -21.85
CA CYS A 148 -1.34 -38.27 -21.91
C CYS A 148 -1.67 -39.00 -23.23
N PRO A 149 -2.24 -40.22 -23.21
CA PRO A 149 -2.50 -41.01 -24.42
C PRO A 149 -3.65 -40.44 -25.25
N VAL A 150 -4.53 -39.63 -24.66
CA VAL A 150 -5.70 -39.05 -25.34
C VAL A 150 -5.32 -37.86 -26.21
N CYS A 151 -4.46 -36.97 -25.71
CA CYS A 151 -4.01 -35.78 -26.44
C CYS A 151 -2.60 -35.90 -26.99
N ASN A 152 -1.88 -37.00 -26.73
CA ASN A 152 -0.48 -37.23 -27.11
C ASN A 152 0.43 -36.06 -26.67
N GLY A 153 0.28 -35.59 -25.43
CA GLY A 153 1.08 -34.48 -24.92
C GLY A 153 0.58 -33.08 -25.32
N GLN A 154 -0.44 -32.96 -26.17
CA GLN A 154 -0.88 -31.66 -26.67
C GLN A 154 -1.75 -30.86 -25.68
N GLY A 155 -2.22 -31.49 -24.59
CA GLY A 155 -3.07 -30.84 -23.58
C GLY A 155 -4.50 -30.52 -24.03
N GLN A 156 -4.77 -30.49 -25.34
CA GLN A 156 -6.05 -30.17 -25.95
C GLN A 156 -6.53 -31.27 -26.89
N VAL A 157 -7.85 -31.37 -27.06
CA VAL A 157 -8.50 -32.29 -28.00
C VAL A 157 -9.45 -31.52 -28.91
N ARG A 158 -9.59 -31.97 -30.16
CA ARG A 158 -10.55 -31.40 -31.10
C ARG A 158 -11.89 -32.11 -30.92
N GLN A 159 -12.90 -31.40 -30.43
CA GLN A 159 -14.24 -31.93 -30.23
C GLN A 159 -15.12 -31.50 -31.40
N ARG A 160 -15.72 -32.48 -32.09
CA ARG A 160 -16.76 -32.20 -33.09
C ARG A 160 -18.05 -31.91 -32.34
N GLN A 161 -18.58 -30.70 -32.50
CA GLN A 161 -19.87 -30.29 -31.98
C GLN A 161 -20.84 -30.12 -33.15
N ASP A 162 -21.84 -30.99 -33.20
CA ASP A 162 -22.88 -30.90 -34.22
C ASP A 162 -23.86 -29.79 -33.86
N THR A 163 -23.98 -28.80 -34.74
CA THR A 163 -24.91 -27.68 -34.61
C THR A 163 -25.96 -27.75 -35.70
N ILE A 164 -27.03 -26.96 -35.55
CA ILE A 164 -28.13 -26.88 -36.52
C ILE A 164 -27.65 -26.44 -37.91
N ILE A 165 -26.48 -25.79 -38.00
CA ILE A 165 -25.85 -25.27 -39.23
C ILE A 165 -24.77 -26.23 -39.78
N GLY A 166 -24.53 -27.38 -39.12
CA GLY A 166 -23.53 -28.38 -39.52
C GLY A 166 -22.56 -28.74 -38.39
N SER A 167 -21.58 -29.58 -38.67
CA SER A 167 -20.56 -29.98 -37.69
C SER A 167 -19.48 -28.92 -37.56
N MET A 168 -19.34 -28.31 -36.38
CA MET A 168 -18.27 -27.37 -36.05
C MET A 168 -17.19 -28.07 -35.21
N MET A 169 -15.92 -27.83 -35.50
CA MET A 169 -14.81 -28.37 -34.69
C MET A 169 -14.39 -27.32 -33.67
N THR A 170 -14.51 -27.63 -32.39
CA THR A 170 -14.04 -26.78 -31.29
C THR A 170 -12.80 -27.40 -30.63
N ILE A 171 -11.92 -26.55 -30.11
CA ILE A 171 -10.76 -26.99 -29.34
C ILE A 171 -11.16 -26.91 -27.87
N ALA A 172 -11.06 -28.04 -27.17
CA ALA A 172 -11.35 -28.14 -25.74
C ALA A 172 -10.10 -28.66 -24.99
N PRO A 173 -9.91 -28.32 -23.70
CA PRO A 173 -8.90 -28.97 -22.88
C PRO A 173 -9.16 -30.48 -22.85
N CYS A 174 -8.09 -31.28 -22.89
CA CYS A 174 -8.20 -32.73 -22.85
C CYS A 174 -8.82 -33.16 -21.52
N TYR A 175 -9.94 -33.90 -21.56
CA TYR A 175 -10.63 -34.38 -20.36
C TYR A 175 -9.80 -35.33 -19.48
N ASN A 176 -8.75 -35.95 -20.05
CA ASN A 176 -7.92 -36.92 -19.33
C ASN A 176 -6.78 -36.25 -18.54
N CYS A 177 -6.19 -35.18 -19.07
CA CYS A 177 -5.09 -34.47 -18.41
C CYS A 177 -5.44 -33.02 -18.01
N ASN A 178 -6.69 -32.60 -18.22
CA ASN A 178 -7.20 -31.25 -17.95
C ASN A 178 -6.32 -30.11 -18.50
N GLY A 179 -5.68 -30.30 -19.66
CA GLY A 179 -4.77 -29.31 -20.23
C GLY A 179 -3.27 -29.56 -20.00
N ALA A 180 -2.89 -30.41 -19.03
CA ALA A 180 -1.48 -30.57 -18.64
C ALA A 180 -0.59 -31.26 -19.69
N GLY A 181 -1.17 -32.08 -20.58
CA GLY A 181 -0.43 -32.89 -21.56
C GLY A 181 0.21 -34.15 -20.98
N THR A 182 0.41 -34.21 -19.66
CA THR A 182 0.89 -35.39 -18.93
C THR A 182 -0.13 -35.90 -17.93
N ILE A 183 0.00 -37.16 -17.54
CA ILE A 183 -0.76 -37.81 -16.47
C ILE A 183 0.20 -38.32 -15.40
N ILE A 184 -0.26 -38.27 -14.14
CA ILE A 184 0.48 -38.81 -13.00
C ILE A 184 -0.12 -40.19 -12.72
N GLU A 185 0.64 -41.24 -13.04
CA GLU A 185 0.21 -42.63 -12.77
C GLU A 185 0.45 -43.01 -11.31
N GLU A 186 1.60 -42.60 -10.77
CA GLU A 186 2.00 -42.85 -9.39
C GLU A 186 2.18 -41.51 -8.67
N PRO A 187 1.15 -41.02 -7.95
CA PRO A 187 1.23 -39.74 -7.26
C PRO A 187 2.23 -39.79 -6.11
N CYS A 188 2.90 -38.67 -5.88
CA CYS A 188 3.74 -38.47 -4.71
C CYS A 188 2.89 -38.63 -3.44
N PRO A 189 3.32 -39.42 -2.43
CA PRO A 189 2.53 -39.64 -1.22
C PRO A 189 2.40 -38.37 -0.36
N ASP A 190 3.37 -37.45 -0.42
CA ASP A 190 3.40 -36.28 0.47
C ASP A 190 2.57 -35.09 -0.05
N CYS A 191 2.38 -35.00 -1.38
CA CYS A 191 1.60 -33.93 -2.00
C CYS A 191 0.39 -34.44 -2.80
N GLU A 192 0.14 -35.76 -2.78
CA GLU A 192 -0.97 -36.43 -3.46
C GLU A 192 -1.11 -36.07 -4.94
N GLY A 193 0.02 -35.82 -5.62
CA GLY A 193 0.04 -35.42 -7.04
C GLY A 193 0.03 -33.92 -7.30
N ALA A 194 -0.12 -33.08 -6.28
CA ALA A 194 -0.21 -31.63 -6.46
C ALA A 194 1.14 -30.95 -6.78
N GLY A 195 2.27 -31.60 -6.44
CA GLY A 195 3.62 -31.04 -6.62
C GLY A 195 4.00 -29.92 -5.65
N ALA A 196 3.05 -29.43 -4.85
CA ALA A 196 3.26 -28.38 -3.86
C ALA A 196 2.59 -28.74 -2.54
N VAL A 197 3.17 -28.25 -1.45
CA VAL A 197 2.71 -28.48 -0.06
C VAL A 197 2.79 -27.18 0.72
N ARG A 198 2.04 -27.09 1.82
CA ARG A 198 2.17 -25.96 2.76
C ARG A 198 3.51 -26.11 3.50
N THR A 199 4.34 -25.08 3.44
CA THR A 199 5.60 -24.99 4.16
C THR A 199 5.58 -23.76 5.05
N THR A 200 6.24 -23.86 6.21
CA THR A 200 6.48 -22.74 7.12
C THR A 200 7.88 -22.22 6.85
N GLU A 201 8.01 -20.93 6.56
CA GLU A 201 9.29 -20.26 6.35
C GLU A 201 9.53 -19.24 7.46
N GLU A 202 10.80 -19.01 7.76
CA GLU A 202 11.24 -17.92 8.64
C GLU A 202 11.70 -16.73 7.79
N LEU A 203 11.35 -15.52 8.22
CA LEU A 203 11.76 -14.28 7.58
C LEU A 203 12.21 -13.27 8.63
N ASP A 204 13.40 -12.71 8.43
CA ASP A 204 13.88 -11.56 9.18
C ASP A 204 13.34 -10.29 8.52
N VAL A 205 12.32 -9.69 9.14
CA VAL A 205 11.71 -8.45 8.67
C VAL A 205 12.48 -7.26 9.21
N GLN A 206 13.12 -6.51 8.30
CA GLN A 206 13.79 -5.27 8.64
C GLN A 206 12.82 -4.09 8.49
N VAL A 207 12.42 -3.53 9.63
CA VAL A 207 11.52 -2.39 9.73
C VAL A 207 12.37 -1.11 9.80
N PRO A 208 12.34 -0.25 8.77
CA PRO A 208 13.12 0.98 8.78
C PRO A 208 12.57 1.99 9.80
N ALA A 209 13.47 2.76 10.39
CA ALA A 209 13.11 3.86 11.27
C ALA A 209 12.21 4.88 10.54
N GLY A 210 11.17 5.34 11.22
CA GLY A 210 10.23 6.33 10.71
C GLY A 210 9.11 5.77 9.82
N ILE A 211 8.99 4.44 9.70
CA ILE A 211 7.89 3.78 9.01
C ILE A 211 6.52 4.28 9.52
N GLU A 212 5.54 4.41 8.65
CA GLU A 212 4.17 4.81 9.04
C GLU A 212 3.27 3.59 9.22
N ASP A 213 2.21 3.77 10.01
CA ASP A 213 1.20 2.73 10.20
C ASP A 213 0.54 2.35 8.86
N GLY A 214 0.36 1.05 8.65
CA GLY A 214 -0.25 0.49 7.45
C GLY A 214 0.65 0.44 6.21
N GLN A 215 1.91 0.86 6.28
CA GLN A 215 2.85 0.74 5.16
C GLN A 215 3.24 -0.73 4.89
N HIS A 216 3.53 -1.04 3.62
CA HIS A 216 3.91 -2.36 3.17
C HIS A 216 5.41 -2.44 2.84
N LEU A 217 6.06 -3.49 3.33
CA LEU A 217 7.39 -3.93 2.91
C LEU A 217 7.24 -5.10 1.94
N GLU A 218 7.84 -5.01 0.76
CA GLU A 218 7.73 -6.03 -0.27
C GLU A 218 8.95 -6.97 -0.27
N TYR A 219 8.68 -8.27 -0.22
CA TYR A 219 9.67 -9.34 -0.35
C TYR A 219 9.36 -10.17 -1.59
N ALA A 220 10.14 -9.94 -2.65
CA ALA A 220 9.91 -10.56 -3.96
C ALA A 220 10.12 -12.09 -3.93
N GLY A 221 9.21 -12.84 -4.54
CA GLY A 221 9.30 -14.31 -4.65
C GLY A 221 9.05 -15.10 -3.36
N MET A 222 8.70 -14.40 -2.28
CA MET A 222 8.39 -14.99 -0.97
C MET A 222 6.90 -15.32 -0.78
N GLY A 223 6.06 -15.09 -1.77
CA GLY A 223 4.67 -15.56 -1.80
C GLY A 223 4.55 -17.04 -2.15
N ASP A 224 3.34 -17.50 -2.46
CA ASP A 224 3.11 -18.89 -2.87
C ASP A 224 3.89 -19.22 -4.14
N ILE A 225 4.38 -20.45 -4.24
CA ILE A 225 4.97 -21.00 -5.46
C ILE A 225 3.85 -21.54 -6.36
N SER A 226 4.06 -21.46 -7.67
CA SER A 226 3.23 -22.15 -8.64
C SER A 226 3.71 -23.59 -8.85
N ALA A 227 2.87 -24.57 -8.51
CA ALA A 227 3.11 -25.97 -8.83
C ALA A 227 3.29 -26.22 -10.34
N ALA A 228 2.73 -25.37 -11.19
CA ALA A 228 2.85 -25.46 -12.64
C ALA A 228 4.21 -24.96 -13.19
N GLY A 229 5.12 -24.51 -12.32
CA GLY A 229 6.43 -23.97 -12.71
C GLY A 229 6.41 -22.48 -13.09
N GLY A 230 5.38 -21.75 -12.66
CA GLY A 230 5.33 -20.29 -12.79
C GLY A 230 6.16 -19.58 -11.72
N ARG A 231 6.42 -18.28 -11.90
CA ARG A 231 7.11 -17.46 -10.89
C ARG A 231 6.37 -17.53 -9.56
N ALA A 232 7.09 -17.50 -8.43
CA ALA A 232 6.48 -17.33 -7.13
C ALA A 232 5.81 -15.95 -7.03
N GLY A 233 4.77 -15.85 -6.20
CA GLY A 233 4.20 -14.56 -5.81
C GLY A 233 5.14 -13.79 -4.87
N ASN A 234 4.73 -12.59 -4.48
CA ASN A 234 5.45 -11.75 -3.52
C ASN A 234 4.81 -11.84 -2.13
N LEU A 235 5.60 -11.56 -1.10
CA LEU A 235 5.10 -11.39 0.26
C LEU A 235 5.09 -9.89 0.58
N TYR A 236 3.93 -9.38 0.98
CA TYR A 236 3.75 -8.02 1.47
C TYR A 236 3.61 -8.06 2.98
N VAL A 237 4.57 -7.46 3.68
CA VAL A 237 4.52 -7.32 5.14
C VAL A 237 3.91 -5.95 5.45
N ARG A 238 2.67 -5.93 5.93
CA ARG A 238 2.01 -4.72 6.43
C ARG A 238 2.50 -4.47 7.85
N VAL A 239 3.03 -3.29 8.08
CA VAL A 239 3.44 -2.85 9.42
C VAL A 239 2.28 -2.18 10.12
N GLN A 240 1.99 -2.63 11.33
CA GLN A 240 1.00 -2.05 12.24
C GLN A 240 1.73 -1.45 13.44
N VAL A 241 1.54 -0.16 13.69
CA VAL A 241 2.12 0.50 14.85
C VAL A 241 1.17 0.34 16.03
N ALA A 242 1.65 -0.26 17.11
CA ALA A 242 0.90 -0.43 18.34
C ALA A 242 0.52 0.93 18.95
N GLU A 243 -0.67 1.02 19.53
CA GLU A 243 -1.04 2.16 20.35
C GLU A 243 -0.12 2.23 21.57
N HIS A 244 0.31 3.45 21.92
CA HIS A 244 1.21 3.69 23.03
C HIS A 244 0.45 4.36 24.18
N ASP A 245 0.68 3.91 25.42
CA ASP A 245 -0.07 4.36 26.60
C ASP A 245 0.07 5.87 26.89
N THR A 246 1.27 6.41 26.67
CA THR A 246 1.63 7.80 26.95
C THR A 246 1.61 8.74 25.73
N PHE A 247 1.98 8.24 24.54
CA PHE A 247 2.24 9.06 23.36
C PHE A 247 1.24 8.80 22.24
N THR A 248 0.78 9.86 21.58
CA THR A 248 0.01 9.77 20.35
C THR A 248 0.83 10.29 19.18
N ARG A 249 0.99 9.49 18.12
CA ARG A 249 1.76 9.89 16.93
C ARG A 249 0.89 10.64 15.92
N HIS A 250 1.40 11.78 15.45
CA HIS A 250 0.88 12.47 14.27
C HIS A 250 2.04 12.83 13.32
N GLY A 251 2.21 12.05 12.26
CA GLY A 251 3.32 12.18 11.32
C GLY A 251 4.66 11.88 12.02
N THR A 252 5.54 12.88 12.06
CA THR A 252 6.84 12.81 12.76
C THR A 252 6.78 13.37 14.19
N HIS A 253 5.66 13.98 14.57
CA HIS A 253 5.46 14.51 15.91
C HIS A 253 4.79 13.47 16.81
N ILE A 254 5.14 13.52 18.09
CA ILE A 254 4.46 12.74 19.14
C ILE A 254 3.85 13.71 20.16
N TYR A 255 2.69 13.36 20.67
CA TYR A 255 1.90 14.18 21.58
C TYR A 255 1.77 13.48 22.91
N MET A 256 1.96 14.22 24.01
CA MET A 256 1.76 13.71 25.36
C MET A 256 1.00 14.76 26.19
N PRO A 257 -0.07 14.37 26.90
CA PRO A 257 -0.67 15.26 27.89
C PRO A 257 0.29 15.42 29.07
N MET A 258 0.58 16.68 29.43
CA MET A 258 1.39 17.00 30.61
C MET A 258 0.50 17.64 31.68
N GLU A 259 0.31 16.95 32.79
CA GLU A 259 -0.45 17.49 33.92
C GLU A 259 0.47 18.34 34.82
N ILE A 260 0.12 19.61 35.00
CA ILE A 260 0.83 20.51 35.93
C ILE A 260 -0.14 21.11 36.95
N SER A 261 0.37 21.48 38.12
CA SER A 261 -0.43 22.17 39.14
C SER A 261 -0.67 23.64 38.77
N PHE A 262 -1.70 24.24 39.37
CA PHE A 262 -1.96 25.67 39.22
C PHE A 262 -0.75 26.54 39.65
N ALA A 263 -0.05 26.15 40.71
CA ALA A 263 1.13 26.87 41.18
C ALA A 263 2.26 26.84 40.16
N GLN A 264 2.54 25.69 39.55
CA GLN A 264 3.55 25.55 38.49
C GLN A 264 3.17 26.38 37.25
N ALA A 265 1.90 26.34 36.84
CA ALA A 265 1.42 27.13 35.71
C ALA A 265 1.53 28.65 35.98
N ALA A 266 1.17 29.11 37.18
CA ALA A 266 1.19 30.52 37.54
C ALA A 266 2.62 31.08 37.74
N LEU A 267 3.49 30.32 38.41
CA LEU A 267 4.82 30.78 38.81
C LEU A 267 5.93 30.40 37.82
N GLY A 268 5.64 29.45 36.92
CA GLY A 268 6.65 28.77 36.13
C GLY A 268 7.35 27.66 36.93
N ASP A 269 7.95 26.72 36.23
CA ASP A 269 8.68 25.59 36.82
C ASP A 269 9.64 24.97 35.79
N VAL A 270 10.55 24.12 36.24
CA VAL A 270 11.34 23.23 35.38
C VAL A 270 10.96 21.80 35.74
N ILE A 271 10.31 21.11 34.79
CA ILE A 271 9.72 19.79 35.02
C ILE A 271 10.43 18.77 34.14
N GLU A 272 10.70 17.59 34.70
CA GLU A 272 11.19 16.44 33.95
C GLU A 272 10.03 15.70 33.29
N VAL A 273 10.09 15.51 31.97
CA VAL A 273 9.07 14.81 31.18
C VAL A 273 9.67 13.59 30.46
N PRO A 274 8.94 12.46 30.40
CA PRO A 274 9.41 11.29 29.66
C PRO A 274 9.40 11.56 28.16
N THR A 275 10.40 11.01 27.46
CA THR A 275 10.42 10.90 26.00
C THR A 275 10.44 9.41 25.61
N LEU A 276 10.52 9.09 24.31
CA LEU A 276 10.68 7.71 23.83
C LEU A 276 12.07 7.11 24.13
N GLU A 277 13.04 7.91 24.59
CA GLU A 277 14.40 7.46 24.89
C GLU A 277 14.70 7.63 26.39
N GLU A 278 14.90 8.88 26.81
CA GLU A 278 15.24 9.26 28.18
C GLU A 278 14.41 10.48 28.60
N SER A 279 14.24 10.67 29.90
CA SER A 279 13.57 11.86 30.41
C SER A 279 14.34 13.13 30.07
N ARG A 280 13.61 14.24 29.83
CA ARG A 280 14.18 15.56 29.52
C ARG A 280 13.51 16.63 30.34
N GLU A 281 14.29 17.60 30.79
CA GLU A 281 13.76 18.79 31.44
C GLU A 281 13.11 19.74 30.42
N ILE A 282 11.98 20.32 30.79
CA ILE A 282 11.34 21.40 30.07
C ILE A 282 11.00 22.55 31.01
N GLU A 283 11.29 23.77 30.55
CA GLU A 283 10.87 25.00 31.21
C GLU A 283 9.40 25.27 30.92
N VAL A 284 8.61 25.40 31.98
CA VAL A 284 7.23 25.87 31.95
C VAL A 284 7.24 27.37 32.26
N PRO A 285 6.90 28.24 31.30
CA PRO A 285 6.85 29.67 31.53
C PRO A 285 5.81 30.05 32.60
N SER A 286 6.04 31.15 33.30
CA SER A 286 5.03 31.71 34.19
C SER A 286 3.81 32.19 33.39
N GLY A 287 2.62 31.92 33.92
CA GLY A 287 1.35 32.24 33.26
C GLY A 287 0.94 31.26 32.16
N THR A 288 1.56 30.06 32.09
CA THR A 288 1.17 29.02 31.13
C THR A 288 -0.30 28.65 31.27
N GLN A 289 -1.03 28.55 30.15
CA GLN A 289 -2.46 28.25 30.15
C GLN A 289 -2.73 26.76 29.92
N SER A 290 -3.88 26.27 30.39
CA SER A 290 -4.32 24.92 30.04
C SER A 290 -4.67 24.84 28.55
N GLY A 291 -4.24 23.79 27.88
CA GLY A 291 -4.36 23.60 26.43
C GLY A 291 -3.21 24.21 25.64
N GLU A 292 -2.32 24.97 26.28
CA GLU A 292 -1.10 25.46 25.64
C GLU A 292 -0.17 24.29 25.28
N GLU A 293 0.52 24.41 24.14
CA GLU A 293 1.44 23.38 23.64
C GLU A 293 2.89 23.81 23.86
N LEU A 294 3.61 23.05 24.68
CA LEU A 294 5.06 23.21 24.83
C LEU A 294 5.78 22.19 23.96
N ARG A 295 6.92 22.59 23.36
CA ARG A 295 7.58 21.78 22.32
C ARG A 295 9.01 21.41 22.71
N LEU A 296 9.26 20.11 22.81
CA LEU A 296 10.60 19.54 22.89
C LEU A 296 11.12 19.23 21.48
N ARG A 297 12.01 20.10 21.00
CA ARG A 297 12.54 20.02 19.64
C ARG A 297 13.38 18.77 19.43
N GLY A 298 13.16 18.08 18.31
CA GLY A 298 13.93 16.91 17.92
C GLY A 298 13.66 15.65 18.75
N GLN A 299 12.65 15.66 19.63
CA GLN A 299 12.26 14.51 20.47
C GLN A 299 11.09 13.70 19.86
N GLY A 300 10.72 13.96 18.60
CA GLY A 300 9.72 13.17 17.87
C GLY A 300 10.32 11.96 17.15
N LEU A 301 9.60 11.46 16.15
CA LEU A 301 10.01 10.32 15.32
C LEU A 301 10.75 10.78 14.05
N PRO A 302 11.67 9.96 13.50
CA PRO A 302 12.35 10.26 12.26
C PRO A 302 11.38 10.16 11.07
N SER A 303 11.60 10.98 10.05
CA SER A 303 10.95 10.83 8.75
C SER A 303 11.64 9.73 7.95
N LEU A 304 10.88 8.78 7.41
CA LEU A 304 11.41 7.70 6.55
C LEU A 304 12.26 8.21 5.37
N ARG A 305 11.92 9.38 4.80
CA ARG A 305 12.62 9.94 3.62
C ARG A 305 13.87 10.72 3.96
N SER A 306 13.85 11.48 5.04
CA SER A 306 14.91 12.47 5.35
C SER A 306 15.73 12.13 6.59
N GLY A 307 15.28 11.17 7.41
CA GLY A 307 15.85 10.87 8.72
C GLY A 307 15.67 11.97 9.76
N ARG A 308 15.19 13.16 9.38
CA ARG A 308 14.99 14.28 10.31
C ARG A 308 13.90 13.93 11.32
N ARG A 309 14.21 14.12 12.59
CA ARG A 309 13.25 13.96 13.68
C ARG A 309 12.25 15.10 13.71
N GLY A 310 11.00 14.75 13.99
CA GLY A 310 10.00 15.70 14.45
C GLY A 310 10.23 16.09 15.91
N ASP A 311 9.19 16.64 16.51
CA ASP A 311 9.21 17.18 17.88
C ASP A 311 8.21 16.41 18.76
N GLN A 312 8.50 16.36 20.06
CA GLN A 312 7.51 15.98 21.06
C GLN A 312 6.74 17.22 21.52
N ILE A 313 5.42 17.13 21.49
CA ILE A 313 4.50 18.21 21.80
C ILE A 313 3.75 17.84 23.08
N LEU A 314 3.87 18.70 24.08
CA LEU A 314 3.30 18.54 25.40
C LEU A 314 2.05 19.40 25.47
N SER A 315 0.88 18.77 25.56
CA SER A 315 -0.37 19.50 25.76
C SER A 315 -0.59 19.71 27.25
N VAL A 316 -0.52 20.96 27.69
CA VAL A 316 -0.60 21.30 29.11
C VAL A 316 -2.02 21.11 29.62
N ARG A 317 -2.17 20.39 30.74
CA ARG A 317 -3.43 20.28 31.46
C ARG A 317 -3.23 20.74 32.90
N ILE A 318 -3.85 21.86 33.26
CA ILE A 318 -3.81 22.33 34.65
C ILE A 318 -4.72 21.45 35.49
N LYS A 319 -4.14 20.77 36.47
CA LYS A 319 -4.84 19.87 37.39
C LYS A 319 -5.31 20.65 38.61
N THR A 320 -6.60 20.93 38.66
CA THR A 320 -7.21 21.53 39.86
C THR A 320 -7.25 20.51 41.00
N PRO A 321 -6.67 20.83 42.18
CA PRO A 321 -6.69 19.93 43.34
C PRO A 321 -8.12 19.73 43.83
N THR A 322 -8.49 18.49 44.14
CA THR A 322 -9.84 18.13 44.63
C THR A 322 -9.93 18.09 46.16
N ASN A 323 -8.80 17.84 46.83
CA ASN A 323 -8.71 17.76 48.29
C ASN A 323 -7.67 18.76 48.77
N LEU A 324 -8.13 19.82 49.41
CA LEU A 324 -7.29 20.88 49.96
C LEU A 324 -7.15 20.70 51.46
N THR A 325 -5.95 20.94 51.99
CA THR A 325 -5.76 21.11 53.43
C THR A 325 -6.35 22.44 53.89
N ASP A 326 -6.59 22.59 55.20
CA ASP A 326 -7.05 23.86 55.79
C ASP A 326 -6.15 25.03 55.35
N ARG A 327 -4.83 24.82 55.42
CA ARG A 327 -3.85 25.83 55.01
C ARG A 327 -3.90 26.16 53.52
N GLN A 328 -4.08 25.16 52.65
CA GLN A 328 -4.20 25.41 51.20
C GLN A 328 -5.50 26.15 50.87
N THR A 329 -6.58 25.85 51.59
CA THR A 329 -7.87 26.53 51.45
C THR A 329 -7.77 28.00 51.84
N GLU A 330 -7.12 28.30 52.97
CA GLU A 330 -6.83 29.67 53.41
C GLU A 330 -6.08 30.46 52.33
N LEU A 331 -5.00 29.88 51.79
CA LEU A 331 -4.17 30.52 50.76
C LEU A 331 -4.95 30.81 49.47
N LEU A 332 -5.80 29.89 49.02
CA LEU A 332 -6.63 30.09 47.83
C LEU A 332 -7.75 31.12 48.06
N GLN A 333 -8.28 31.21 49.28
CA GLN A 333 -9.24 32.27 49.64
C GLN A 333 -8.58 33.64 49.71
N GLU A 334 -7.33 33.73 50.17
CA GLU A 334 -6.53 34.96 50.14
C GLU A 334 -6.25 35.38 48.69
N LEU A 335 -5.84 34.45 47.83
CA LEU A 335 -5.66 34.72 46.41
C LEU A 335 -6.94 35.23 45.76
N ALA A 336 -8.09 34.59 46.00
CA ALA A 336 -9.37 35.04 45.47
C ALA A 336 -9.73 36.45 45.92
N ARG A 337 -9.40 36.83 47.17
CA ARG A 337 -9.61 38.20 47.68
C ARG A 337 -8.73 39.22 46.95
N GLU A 338 -7.46 38.92 46.71
CA GLU A 338 -6.53 39.78 45.97
C GLU A 338 -6.95 39.93 44.49
N GLU A 339 -7.48 38.87 43.87
CA GLU A 339 -8.02 38.89 42.51
C GLU A 339 -9.40 39.58 42.41
N GLY A 340 -10.01 39.94 43.55
CA GLY A 340 -11.34 40.55 43.60
C GLY A 340 -12.48 39.57 43.25
N ILE A 341 -12.26 38.27 43.43
CA ILE A 341 -13.22 37.20 43.14
C ILE A 341 -14.08 36.92 44.39
N GLU A 342 -15.39 37.14 44.28
CA GLU A 342 -16.35 36.70 45.30
C GLU A 342 -16.67 35.21 45.15
N LEU A 343 -16.13 34.38 46.06
CA LEU A 343 -16.41 32.95 46.09
C LEU A 343 -17.83 32.70 46.64
N ASN A 344 -18.73 32.28 45.75
CA ASN A 344 -20.06 31.83 46.12
C ASN A 344 -20.04 30.32 46.43
N PRO A 345 -20.37 29.90 47.66
CA PRO A 345 -20.41 28.47 47.98
C PRO A 345 -21.50 27.77 47.16
N PRO A 346 -21.24 26.56 46.63
CA PRO A 346 -22.23 25.81 45.86
C PRO A 346 -23.45 25.46 46.75
N ALA A 347 -24.65 25.43 46.14
CA ALA A 347 -25.94 25.29 46.84
C ALA A 347 -26.07 24.08 47.79
N ASN A 348 -25.20 23.07 47.63
CA ASN A 348 -25.18 21.84 48.43
C ASN A 348 -23.98 21.74 49.40
N SER A 349 -23.25 22.83 49.70
CA SER A 349 -22.31 22.83 50.82
C SER A 349 -23.08 22.78 52.15
N SER A 350 -23.35 21.54 52.54
CA SER A 350 -24.08 21.10 53.73
C SER A 350 -23.75 21.92 54.99
N ILE A 351 -24.81 22.47 55.59
CA ILE A 351 -25.16 22.63 57.03
C ILE A 351 -24.04 23.05 58.02
N PHE A 352 -22.85 22.46 57.96
CA PHE A 352 -21.71 22.75 58.81
C PHE A 352 -21.22 24.21 58.68
N ASP A 353 -21.26 24.80 57.47
CA ASP A 353 -20.91 26.21 57.26
C ASP A 353 -21.91 27.18 57.90
N ARG A 354 -23.19 26.78 58.02
CA ARG A 354 -24.19 27.56 58.75
C ARG A 354 -23.97 27.51 60.27
N VAL A 355 -23.49 26.38 60.78
CA VAL A 355 -23.19 26.22 62.21
C VAL A 355 -21.93 27.01 62.60
N ARG A 356 -20.88 27.01 61.78
CA ARG A 356 -19.67 27.81 62.04
C ARG A 356 -19.95 29.32 62.01
N LYS A 357 -20.82 29.79 61.11
CA LYS A 357 -21.31 31.18 61.09
C LYS A 357 -22.20 31.55 62.28
N ALA A 358 -22.85 30.57 62.94
CA ALA A 358 -23.71 30.82 64.10
C ALA A 358 -22.95 30.80 65.44
N PHE A 359 -21.80 30.11 65.53
CA PHE A 359 -21.04 29.97 66.78
C PHE A 359 -19.69 30.72 66.79
N GLY A 360 -19.27 31.34 65.69
CA GLY A 360 -18.01 32.10 65.58
C GLY A 360 -18.12 33.61 65.87
N GLY A 361 -19.21 34.07 66.48
CA GLY A 361 -19.39 35.48 66.86
C GLY A 361 -19.13 35.72 68.35
N GLN A 362 -17.89 36.06 68.70
CA GLN A 362 -17.53 36.92 69.82
C GLN A 362 -16.44 37.89 69.39
#